data_AF-A0A7V9RR10-F1
#
_entry.id   AF-A0A7V9RR10-F1
#
_cell.length_a   1.000
_cell.length_b   1.000
_cell.length_c   1.000
_cell.angle_alpha   90.00
_cell.angle_beta   90.00
_cell.angle_gamma   90.00
#
_symmetry.space_group_name_H-M   'P 1'
#
loop_
_entity.id
_entity.type
_entity.pdbx_description
1 polymer ?
#
loop_
_entity_poly.entity_id
_entity_poly.type
_entity_poly.pdbx_seq_one_letter_code
_entity_poly.pdbx_strand_id
1 'polypeptide(L)'
;MTPLWLALLDEDPGDADVTPVRNDEGEPVGLLSLWQGNDRPHRDALQADPRLRDPVGPACVLSLAMAPPEARPIADDPAVVHARRQVLRDGRPCAVSLLTADPVSIAGALTVARTDRPEQVAALRDDPFAAIWAARVLRIGAGVFGAPVQPTGPCLERYAGQPWPYDRF
;
A
#
# COMPACT_ATOMS: atom_id res chain seq x y z
N MET A 1 -16.21 -3.08 7.35
CA MET A 1 -14.99 -3.66 6.75
C MET A 1 -13.94 -3.63 7.84
N THR A 2 -13.37 -4.77 8.21
CA THR A 2 -12.33 -4.85 9.26
C THR A 2 -11.07 -4.15 8.77
N PRO A 3 -10.41 -3.31 9.57
CA PRO A 3 -9.15 -2.67 9.16
C PRO A 3 -8.07 -3.68 8.80
N LEU A 4 -7.22 -3.30 7.85
CA LEU A 4 -6.00 -4.01 7.52
C LEU A 4 -4.82 -3.25 8.10
N TRP A 5 -4.00 -3.96 8.85
CA TRP A 5 -2.73 -3.47 9.38
C TRP A 5 -1.60 -4.17 8.66
N LEU A 6 -0.53 -3.44 8.33
CA LEU A 6 0.68 -4.00 7.74
C LEU A 6 1.94 -3.44 8.39
N ALA A 7 2.98 -4.27 8.44
CA ALA A 7 4.33 -3.87 8.86
C ALA A 7 5.36 -4.70 8.10
N LEU A 8 6.51 -4.09 7.79
CA LEU A 8 7.69 -4.82 7.32
C LEU A 8 8.58 -5.10 8.55
N LEU A 9 8.72 -6.37 8.92
CA LEU A 9 9.40 -6.82 10.13
C LEU A 9 10.57 -7.76 9.78
N ASP A 10 11.57 -7.83 10.64
CA ASP A 10 12.69 -8.77 10.47
C ASP A 10 12.34 -10.18 10.95
N GLU A 11 11.38 -10.30 11.87
CA GLU A 11 10.97 -11.56 12.51
C GLU A 11 9.45 -11.75 12.43
N ASP A 12 9.02 -13.01 12.48
CA ASP A 12 7.60 -13.36 12.48
C ASP A 12 6.96 -13.00 13.84
N PRO A 13 5.94 -12.12 13.88
CA PRO A 13 5.27 -11.75 15.12
C PRO A 13 4.39 -12.88 15.69
N GLY A 14 4.10 -13.94 14.93
CA GLY A 14 3.39 -15.14 15.36
C GLY A 14 1.86 -15.06 15.32
N ASP A 15 1.29 -13.86 15.18
CA ASP A 15 -0.16 -13.61 15.14
C ASP A 15 -0.62 -12.93 13.83
N ALA A 16 0.27 -12.87 12.81
CA ALA A 16 0.03 -12.24 11.53
C ALA A 16 0.06 -13.25 10.37
N ASP A 17 -0.58 -12.90 9.26
CA ASP A 17 -0.24 -13.53 7.99
C ASP A 17 1.08 -12.93 7.49
N VAL A 18 2.10 -13.76 7.33
CA VAL A 18 3.44 -13.34 6.95
C VAL A 18 3.81 -13.79 5.54
N THR A 19 4.44 -12.91 4.78
CA THR A 19 5.04 -13.25 3.49
C THR A 19 6.48 -12.78 3.43
N PRO A 20 7.43 -13.60 2.93
CA PRO A 20 8.78 -13.14 2.68
C PRO A 20 8.83 -12.04 1.62
N VAL A 21 9.63 -11.02 1.88
CA VAL A 21 9.83 -9.87 1.01
C VAL A 21 11.25 -9.88 0.47
N ARG A 22 11.38 -9.60 -0.83
CA ARG A 22 12.68 -9.41 -1.49
C ARG A 22 12.78 -8.04 -2.14
N ASN A 23 13.97 -7.50 -2.30
CA ASN A 23 14.19 -6.29 -3.10
C ASN A 23 14.12 -6.60 -4.61
N ASP A 24 14.31 -5.58 -5.47
CA ASP A 24 14.27 -5.76 -6.94
C ASP A 24 15.36 -6.73 -7.43
N GLU A 25 16.51 -6.78 -6.72
CA GLU A 25 17.67 -7.65 -6.96
C GLU A 25 17.46 -9.10 -6.45
N GLY A 26 16.37 -9.35 -5.71
CA GLY A 26 16.01 -10.68 -5.21
C GLY A 26 16.61 -11.03 -3.83
N GLU A 27 17.28 -10.09 -3.18
CA GLU A 27 17.82 -10.26 -1.83
C GLU A 27 16.70 -10.19 -0.78
N PRO A 28 16.78 -10.98 0.30
CA PRO A 28 15.81 -10.94 1.38
C PRO A 28 15.85 -9.59 2.11
N VAL A 29 14.66 -9.02 2.33
CA VAL A 29 14.48 -7.73 3.01
C VAL A 29 13.84 -7.88 4.39
N GLY A 30 13.04 -8.94 4.58
CA GLY A 30 12.27 -9.18 5.79
C GLY A 30 10.96 -9.89 5.48
N LEU A 31 10.00 -9.72 6.39
CA LEU A 31 8.65 -10.27 6.32
C LEU A 31 7.64 -9.13 6.27
N LEU A 32 6.73 -9.17 5.30
CA LEU A 32 5.55 -8.32 5.33
C LEU A 32 4.48 -9.06 6.14
N SER A 33 4.15 -8.49 7.30
CA SER A 33 3.14 -9.01 8.22
C SER A 33 1.82 -8.27 8.01
N LEU A 34 0.71 -9.01 7.94
CA LEU A 34 -0.64 -8.49 7.75
C LEU A 34 -1.56 -8.96 8.87
N TRP A 35 -2.33 -8.05 9.45
CA TRP A 35 -3.37 -8.37 10.44
C TRP A 35 -4.71 -7.77 10.02
N GLN A 36 -5.80 -8.48 10.31
CA GLN A 36 -7.14 -7.93 10.26
C GLN A 36 -7.65 -7.74 11.69
N GLY A 37 -8.01 -6.51 12.04
CA GLY A 37 -8.50 -6.21 13.39
C GLY A 37 -8.76 -4.73 13.61
N ASN A 38 -9.52 -4.42 14.65
CA ASN A 38 -9.83 -3.02 14.98
C ASN A 38 -8.67 -2.31 15.68
N ASP A 39 -7.90 -3.06 16.46
CA ASP A 39 -6.80 -2.53 17.25
C ASP A 39 -5.48 -2.67 16.50
N ARG A 40 -4.55 -1.74 16.76
CA ARG A 40 -3.19 -1.82 16.24
C ARG A 40 -2.48 -3.03 16.87
N PRO A 41 -2.05 -4.02 16.07
CA PRO A 41 -1.46 -5.26 16.58
C PRO A 41 0.02 -5.12 16.96
N HIS A 42 0.73 -4.20 16.28
CA HIS A 42 2.17 -4.01 16.43
C HIS A 42 2.52 -2.53 16.38
N ARG A 43 3.56 -2.08 17.10
CA ARG A 43 3.95 -0.66 17.17
C ARG A 43 4.27 -0.05 15.80
N ASP A 44 4.83 -0.87 14.92
CA ASP A 44 5.24 -0.49 13.57
C ASP A 44 4.13 -0.73 12.53
N ALA A 45 2.97 -1.23 12.96
CA ALA A 45 1.86 -1.50 12.06
C ALA A 45 1.12 -0.23 11.63
N LEU A 46 1.02 -0.06 10.32
CA LEU A 46 0.30 1.01 9.66
C LEU A 46 -1.02 0.48 9.09
N GLN A 47 -2.06 1.30 9.16
CA GLN A 47 -3.35 0.94 8.61
C GLN A 47 -3.35 1.19 7.10
N ALA A 48 -3.89 0.25 6.34
CA ALA A 48 -4.04 0.30 4.89
C ALA A 48 -5.49 0.03 4.48
N ASP A 49 -5.83 0.26 3.21
CA ASP A 49 -7.15 -0.08 2.68
C ASP A 49 -7.37 -1.60 2.79
N PRO A 50 -8.39 -2.06 3.52
CA PRO A 50 -8.59 -3.48 3.75
C PRO A 50 -8.93 -4.30 2.52
N ARG A 51 -9.33 -3.66 1.42
CA ARG A 51 -9.57 -4.35 0.15
C ARG A 51 -8.31 -4.77 -0.57
N LEU A 52 -7.14 -4.24 -0.16
CA LEU A 52 -5.87 -4.68 -0.73
C LEU A 52 -5.64 -6.17 -0.51
N ARG A 53 -6.08 -6.69 0.64
CA ARG A 53 -5.84 -8.06 1.02
C ARG A 53 -6.67 -9.02 0.14
N ASP A 54 -5.96 -9.91 -0.52
CA ASP A 54 -6.54 -10.98 -1.34
C ASP A 54 -5.79 -12.29 -1.07
N PRO A 55 -6.37 -13.20 -0.25
CA PRO A 55 -5.76 -14.49 0.08
C PRO A 55 -5.52 -15.41 -1.13
N VAL A 56 -6.14 -15.13 -2.28
CA VAL A 56 -5.96 -15.88 -3.54
C VAL A 56 -5.30 -15.01 -4.62
N GLY A 57 -4.79 -13.85 -4.25
CA GLY A 57 -4.15 -12.90 -5.16
C GLY A 57 -2.86 -13.44 -5.78
N PRO A 58 -2.47 -12.99 -6.99
CA PRO A 58 -1.23 -13.40 -7.62
C PRO A 58 -0.01 -12.83 -6.89
N ALA A 59 1.19 -13.31 -7.25
CA ALA A 59 2.42 -12.67 -6.80
C ALA A 59 2.50 -11.22 -7.32
N CYS A 60 3.05 -10.33 -6.47
CA CYS A 60 3.05 -8.90 -6.73
C CYS A 60 4.45 -8.28 -6.55
N VAL A 61 4.61 -7.12 -7.18
CA VAL A 61 5.68 -6.16 -6.91
C VAL A 61 5.04 -4.92 -6.31
N LEU A 62 5.70 -4.33 -5.34
CA LEU A 62 5.21 -3.20 -4.56
C LEU A 62 6.19 -2.05 -4.69
N SER A 63 5.68 -0.83 -4.77
CA SER A 63 6.43 0.36 -4.34
C SER A 63 5.92 0.72 -2.95
N LEU A 64 6.82 0.69 -1.97
CA LEU A 64 6.57 1.07 -0.58
C LEU A 64 7.32 2.36 -0.28
N ALA A 65 6.60 3.48 -0.24
CA ALA A 65 7.13 4.81 0.06
C ALA A 65 6.79 5.19 1.50
N MET A 66 7.79 5.48 2.32
CA MET A 66 7.61 5.65 3.77
C MET A 66 8.09 7.01 4.27
N ALA A 67 7.21 7.71 4.97
CA ALA A 67 7.58 8.94 5.68
C ALA A 67 8.37 8.60 6.95
N PRO A 68 9.47 9.31 7.25
CA PRO A 68 10.09 9.19 8.57
C PRO A 68 9.11 9.70 9.64
N PRO A 69 9.12 9.14 10.87
CA PRO A 69 8.14 9.47 11.91
C PRO A 69 7.95 10.97 12.18
N GLU A 70 9.03 11.74 12.11
CA GLU A 70 9.07 13.18 12.35
C GLU A 70 8.55 14.04 11.18
N ALA A 71 8.36 13.47 10.00
CA ALA A 71 7.93 14.17 8.80
C ALA A 71 6.63 13.58 8.20
N ARG A 72 5.83 12.90 9.03
CA ARG A 72 4.52 12.40 8.64
C ARG A 72 3.58 13.57 8.39
N PRO A 73 3.08 13.78 7.16
CA PRO A 73 2.16 14.86 6.91
C PRO A 73 0.79 14.55 7.51
N ILE A 74 0.02 15.62 7.71
CA ILE A 74 -1.40 15.50 8.04
C ILE A 74 -2.17 14.90 6.87
N ALA A 75 -3.34 14.35 7.18
CA ALA A 75 -4.34 14.02 6.19
C ALA A 75 -4.63 15.22 5.27
N ASP A 76 -4.88 14.93 3.99
CA ASP A 76 -5.10 15.92 2.93
C ASP A 76 -3.91 16.81 2.56
N ASP A 77 -2.68 16.43 2.94
CA ASP A 77 -1.48 17.10 2.45
C ASP A 77 -1.49 17.19 0.90
N PRO A 78 -1.32 18.39 0.33
CA PRO A 78 -1.46 18.58 -1.12
C PRO A 78 -0.48 17.75 -1.96
N ALA A 79 0.73 17.52 -1.48
CA ALA A 79 1.72 16.72 -2.21
C ALA A 79 1.28 15.25 -2.25
N VAL A 80 0.85 14.71 -1.11
CA VAL A 80 0.34 13.32 -1.02
C VAL A 80 -0.90 13.14 -1.89
N VAL A 81 -1.86 14.06 -1.80
CA VAL A 81 -3.08 14.04 -2.63
C VAL A 81 -2.73 14.12 -4.12
N HIS A 82 -1.75 14.96 -4.49
CA HIS A 82 -1.31 15.08 -5.88
C HIS A 82 -0.67 13.78 -6.40
N ALA A 83 0.29 13.21 -5.66
CA ALA A 83 0.95 11.95 -6.02
C ALA A 83 -0.09 10.82 -6.17
N ARG A 84 -1.02 10.73 -5.22
CA ARG A 84 -2.10 9.74 -5.27
C ARG A 84 -2.98 9.91 -6.53
N ARG A 85 -3.34 11.15 -6.88
CA ARG A 85 -4.11 11.44 -8.11
C ARG A 85 -3.34 11.07 -9.38
N GLN A 86 -2.01 11.23 -9.38
CA GLN A 86 -1.18 10.81 -10.49
C GLN A 86 -1.19 9.28 -10.66
N VAL A 87 -1.02 8.52 -9.56
CA VAL A 87 -1.12 7.05 -9.59
C VAL A 87 -2.47 6.58 -10.12
N LEU A 88 -3.57 7.17 -9.61
CA LEU A 88 -4.91 6.80 -10.06
C LEU A 88 -5.19 7.16 -11.52
N ARG A 89 -4.68 8.32 -11.98
CA ARG A 89 -4.84 8.75 -13.38
C ARG A 89 -4.09 7.84 -14.35
N ASP A 90 -2.93 7.35 -13.94
CA ASP A 90 -2.14 6.41 -14.73
C ASP A 90 -2.90 5.10 -14.97
N GLY A 91 -3.56 4.58 -13.94
CA GLY A 91 -4.45 3.42 -14.04
C GLY A 91 -3.74 2.09 -14.33
N ARG A 92 -2.41 2.08 -14.50
CA ARG A 92 -1.61 0.86 -14.65
C ARG A 92 -1.51 0.06 -13.35
N PRO A 93 -1.13 0.63 -12.19
CA PRO A 93 -1.04 -0.13 -10.95
C PRO A 93 -2.35 -0.83 -10.60
N CYS A 94 -2.28 -2.06 -10.08
CA CYS A 94 -3.47 -2.82 -9.76
C CYS A 94 -4.13 -2.36 -8.45
N ALA A 95 -3.37 -1.72 -7.56
CA ALA A 95 -3.90 -1.13 -6.34
C ALA A 95 -3.00 0.00 -5.82
N VAL A 96 -3.60 0.89 -5.02
CA VAL A 96 -2.87 1.90 -4.25
C VAL A 96 -3.56 2.13 -2.90
N SER A 97 -2.79 2.28 -1.84
CA SER A 97 -3.25 2.69 -0.51
C SER A 97 -2.29 3.69 0.11
N LEU A 98 -2.85 4.72 0.74
CA LEU A 98 -2.10 5.46 1.76
C LEU A 98 -1.97 4.57 3.01
N LEU A 99 -0.88 4.75 3.74
CA LEU A 99 -0.61 4.07 5.00
C LEU A 99 -0.75 5.09 6.11
N THR A 100 -1.58 4.84 7.12
CA THR A 100 -1.81 5.78 8.22
C THR A 100 -1.24 5.27 9.54
N ALA A 101 -0.59 6.16 10.27
CA ALA A 101 -0.04 5.89 11.62
C ALA A 101 -1.02 6.26 12.73
N ASP A 102 -2.05 7.03 12.44
CA ASP A 102 -3.13 7.39 13.34
C ASP A 102 -4.24 8.05 12.48
N PRO A 103 -5.39 8.46 13.07
CA PRO A 103 -6.48 9.03 12.28
C PRO A 103 -6.16 10.32 11.52
N VAL A 104 -5.03 10.98 11.77
CA VAL A 104 -4.69 12.27 11.17
C VAL A 104 -3.33 12.28 10.45
N SER A 105 -2.48 11.28 10.66
CA SER A 105 -1.12 11.24 10.11
C SER A 105 -0.93 10.16 9.04
N ILE A 106 -0.45 10.57 7.87
CA ILE A 106 -0.02 9.67 6.81
C ILE A 106 1.43 9.26 7.06
N ALA A 107 1.69 7.96 7.06
CA ALA A 107 2.99 7.37 7.29
C ALA A 107 3.66 6.86 6.01
N GLY A 108 2.94 6.84 4.89
CA GLY A 108 3.47 6.42 3.62
C GLY A 108 2.40 6.07 2.60
N ALA A 109 2.82 5.37 1.56
CA ALA A 109 1.95 4.81 0.53
C ALA A 109 2.49 3.47 0.03
N LEU A 110 1.55 2.64 -0.40
CA LEU A 110 1.78 1.35 -1.02
C LEU A 110 1.11 1.33 -2.39
N THR A 111 1.90 1.17 -3.44
CA THR A 111 1.42 0.97 -4.82
C THR A 111 1.73 -0.46 -5.24
N VAL A 112 0.75 -1.18 -5.78
CA VAL A 112 0.84 -2.61 -6.09
C VAL A 112 0.78 -2.82 -7.60
N ALA A 113 1.66 -3.66 -8.11
CA ALA A 113 1.66 -4.18 -9.47
C ALA A 113 1.67 -5.70 -9.44
N ARG A 114 1.02 -6.34 -10.42
CA ARG A 114 1.11 -7.79 -10.58
C ARG A 114 2.41 -8.18 -11.28
N THR A 115 3.07 -9.22 -10.79
CA THR A 115 4.34 -9.70 -11.37
C THR A 115 4.20 -10.15 -12.82
N ASP A 116 3.03 -10.65 -13.22
CA ASP A 116 2.73 -11.10 -14.60
C ASP A 116 2.35 -9.96 -15.55
N ARG A 117 2.43 -8.69 -15.11
CA ARG A 117 2.09 -7.49 -15.88
C ARG A 117 3.28 -6.53 -15.94
N PRO A 118 4.18 -6.69 -16.93
CA PRO A 118 5.41 -5.90 -17.04
C PRO A 118 5.19 -4.38 -17.07
N GLU A 119 4.10 -3.93 -17.68
CA GLU A 119 3.71 -2.53 -17.76
C GLU A 119 3.38 -1.91 -16.40
N GLN A 120 2.83 -2.72 -15.48
CA GLN A 120 2.53 -2.29 -14.11
C GLN A 120 3.81 -2.22 -13.29
N VAL A 121 4.67 -3.25 -13.42
CA VAL A 121 5.96 -3.31 -12.71
C VAL A 121 6.86 -2.15 -13.12
N ALA A 122 6.90 -1.82 -14.42
CA ALA A 122 7.65 -0.68 -14.92
C ALA A 122 7.16 0.65 -14.30
N ALA A 123 5.84 0.82 -14.15
CA ALA A 123 5.25 2.02 -13.57
C ALA A 123 5.64 2.26 -12.10
N LEU A 124 6.01 1.21 -11.35
CA LEU A 124 6.46 1.36 -9.96
C LEU A 124 7.80 2.10 -9.82
N ARG A 125 8.63 2.10 -10.87
CA ARG A 125 9.91 2.84 -10.86
C ARG A 125 9.71 4.35 -10.90
N ASP A 126 8.60 4.76 -11.50
CA ASP A 126 8.19 6.16 -11.62
C ASP A 126 7.03 6.47 -10.65
N ASP A 127 6.93 5.75 -9.53
CA ASP A 127 5.86 5.95 -8.55
C ASP A 127 5.88 7.42 -8.06
N PRO A 128 4.80 8.19 -8.26
CA PRO A 128 4.68 9.56 -7.79
C PRO A 128 5.02 9.77 -6.30
N PHE A 129 4.78 8.78 -5.44
CA PHE A 129 5.13 8.89 -4.02
C PHE A 129 6.65 8.89 -3.77
N ALA A 130 7.45 8.37 -4.71
CA ALA A 130 8.91 8.41 -4.63
C ALA A 130 9.49 9.84 -4.71
N ALA A 131 8.71 10.80 -5.22
CA ALA A 131 9.07 12.21 -5.20
C ALA A 131 8.90 12.87 -3.82
N ILE A 132 8.14 12.23 -2.91
CA ILE A 132 7.83 12.74 -1.56
C ILE A 132 8.68 11.99 -0.52
N TRP A 133 8.78 10.67 -0.64
CA TRP A 133 9.45 9.80 0.31
C TRP A 133 10.36 8.79 -0.37
N ALA A 134 11.33 8.26 0.38
CA ALA A 134 12.12 7.15 -0.08
C ALA A 134 11.20 5.94 -0.36
N ALA A 135 11.16 5.52 -1.63
CA ALA A 135 10.38 4.38 -2.08
C ALA A 135 11.28 3.16 -2.30
N ARG A 136 10.81 2.00 -1.87
CA ARG A 136 11.47 0.70 -2.09
C ARG A 136 10.61 -0.15 -3.00
N VAL A 137 11.21 -0.70 -4.05
CA VAL A 137 10.58 -1.71 -4.89
C VAL A 137 10.78 -3.08 -4.26
N LEU A 138 9.68 -3.75 -3.92
CA LEU A 138 9.65 -4.98 -3.14
C LEU A 138 8.87 -6.06 -3.89
N ARG A 139 9.38 -7.29 -3.89
CA ARG A 139 8.73 -8.47 -4.47
C ARG A 139 8.12 -9.30 -3.34
N ILE A 140 6.88 -9.72 -3.53
CA ILE A 140 6.15 -10.57 -2.59
C ILE A 140 5.50 -11.78 -3.27
N GLY A 141 5.27 -12.83 -2.49
CA GLY A 141 4.58 -14.03 -2.95
C GLY A 141 3.10 -13.80 -3.29
N ALA A 142 2.47 -14.85 -3.80
CA ALA A 142 1.02 -14.89 -4.00
C ALA A 142 0.27 -14.98 -2.66
N GLY A 143 -1.04 -14.71 -2.69
CA GLY A 143 -1.95 -14.85 -1.56
C GLY A 143 -1.95 -13.69 -0.57
N VAL A 144 -1.45 -12.53 -0.97
CA VAL A 144 -1.28 -11.35 -0.09
C VAL A 144 -2.12 -10.19 -0.60
N PHE A 145 -1.84 -9.73 -1.83
CA PHE A 145 -2.54 -8.60 -2.44
C PHE A 145 -3.24 -9.00 -3.73
N GLY A 146 -4.36 -8.32 -3.98
CA GLY A 146 -5.16 -8.49 -5.18
C GLY A 146 -5.30 -7.21 -5.99
N ALA A 147 -6.18 -7.27 -6.98
CA ALA A 147 -6.67 -6.10 -7.70
C ALA A 147 -8.04 -5.74 -7.11
N PRO A 148 -8.10 -4.90 -6.06
CA PRO A 148 -9.36 -4.54 -5.43
C PRO A 148 -10.31 -3.94 -6.47
N VAL A 149 -11.58 -4.36 -6.44
CA VAL A 149 -12.61 -3.71 -7.25
C VAL A 149 -12.70 -2.25 -6.84
N GLN A 150 -12.44 -1.35 -7.79
CA GLN A 150 -12.57 0.07 -7.57
C GLN A 150 -14.02 0.39 -7.20
N PRO A 151 -14.27 1.16 -6.12
CA PRO A 151 -15.63 1.48 -5.72
C PRO A 151 -16.31 2.33 -6.81
N THR A 152 -17.54 1.98 -7.15
CA THR A 152 -18.37 2.78 -8.07
C THR A 152 -18.82 4.07 -7.38
N GLY A 153 -18.72 5.20 -8.06
CA GLY A 153 -19.40 6.43 -7.67
C GLY A 153 -18.70 7.28 -6.58
N PRO A 154 -19.17 8.53 -6.40
CA PRO A 154 -18.72 9.50 -5.38
C PRO A 154 -18.38 8.91 -4.00
N CYS A 155 -17.11 8.78 -3.65
CA CYS A 155 -16.71 8.27 -2.34
C CYS A 155 -15.95 9.34 -1.55
N LEU A 156 -16.51 9.85 -0.46
CA LEU A 156 -15.76 10.70 0.48
C LEU A 156 -14.50 9.97 0.93
N GLU A 157 -13.34 10.62 0.77
CA GLU A 157 -12.07 10.17 1.35
C GLU A 157 -12.27 10.12 2.86
N ARG A 158 -12.35 8.91 3.43
CA ARG A 158 -12.20 8.76 4.86
C ARG A 158 -10.72 8.58 5.14
N TYR A 159 -10.27 9.06 6.29
CA TYR A 159 -8.90 9.03 6.83
C TYR A 159 -8.21 7.65 6.92
N ALA A 160 -8.77 6.61 6.26
CA ALA A 160 -8.26 5.25 6.10
C ALA A 160 -8.90 4.53 4.87
N GLY A 161 -9.37 5.25 3.84
CA GLY A 161 -10.11 4.66 2.71
C GLY A 161 -10.12 5.52 1.44
N GLN A 162 -10.45 4.88 0.32
CA GLN A 162 -10.36 5.50 -1.03
C GLN A 162 -11.22 6.78 -1.15
N PRO A 163 -10.70 7.84 -1.75
CA PRO A 163 -11.50 8.87 -2.41
C PRO A 163 -12.11 8.39 -3.72
N TRP A 164 -13.19 9.09 -4.04
CA TRP A 164 -13.91 9.33 -5.28
C TRP A 164 -13.46 8.59 -6.56
N PRO A 165 -14.43 8.09 -7.34
CA PRO A 165 -14.23 7.14 -8.43
C PRO A 165 -13.58 7.81 -9.64
N TYR A 166 -12.93 7.01 -10.51
CA TYR A 166 -12.21 7.50 -11.68
C TYR A 166 -12.69 6.92 -13.04
N ASP A 167 -13.75 6.09 -13.13
CA ASP A 167 -14.05 5.47 -14.43
C ASP A 167 -15.53 5.24 -14.82
N ARG A 168 -16.54 5.63 -14.04
CA ARG A 168 -17.95 5.49 -14.47
C ARG A 168 -18.83 6.68 -14.08
N PHE A 169 -19.30 7.37 -15.12
CA PHE A 169 -20.64 7.96 -15.15
C PHE A 169 -21.59 6.94 -15.77
#